data_AF-A0A0G4GJB3-F1
#
_entry.id   AF-A0A0G4GJB3-F1
#
_cell.length_a   1.000
_cell.length_b   1.000
_cell.length_c   1.000
_cell.angle_alpha   90.00
_cell.angle_beta   90.00
_cell.angle_gamma   90.00
#
_symmetry.space_group_name_H-M   'P 1'
#
loop_
_entity.id
_entity.type
_entity.pdbx_description
1 polymer ?
#
loop_
_entity_poly.entity_id
_entity_poly.type
_entity_poly.pdbx_seq_one_letter_code
_entity_poly.pdbx_strand_id
1 'polypeptide(L)'
;MGDNEHPQEFVLRSLPKMDWVTPVKNVAHFQFWHVGYEMLADFNFSDIEDEEKKNKSVKTSLVLAAQKGDFQQMVMDIQKLDQAGHRGFDLFAELKRQYNENVAVEKNTERQKHRGLERKQGEELDDAVDRQGRQILSCQRVGYDPPNTEKKETIEQLMTEGEFDQVLTAAIVIKIILSLFGIKSSMFDDAVSASTRTAGGLSSVSSPRFGSSPSASSGQQVQIAADPQIKMEDINYDGISYELLATLAKTIGLVKKLRKVRKRGHRQSERDSASRVKERENAQQAAGRGRSLSRGG
;
A
#
# COMPACT_ATOMS: atom_id res chain seq x y z
N MET A 1 -10.04 -30.23 57.70
CA MET A 1 -9.38 -29.40 56.68
C MET A 1 -10.30 -29.44 55.48
N GLY A 2 -10.97 -28.33 55.18
CA GLY A 2 -11.93 -28.27 54.09
C GLY A 2 -11.22 -27.94 52.79
N ASP A 3 -11.40 -28.78 51.79
CA ASP A 3 -10.93 -28.56 50.43
C ASP A 3 -11.70 -27.39 49.83
N ASN A 4 -11.09 -26.20 49.90
CA ASN A 4 -11.46 -25.06 49.05
C ASN A 4 -10.89 -25.31 47.65
N GLU A 5 -11.41 -26.30 46.93
CA GLU A 5 -11.27 -26.29 45.46
C GLU A 5 -12.10 -25.11 44.95
N HIS A 6 -11.43 -24.17 44.29
CA HIS A 6 -12.06 -22.98 43.73
C HIS A 6 -13.11 -23.44 42.68
N PRO A 7 -14.37 -22.97 42.70
CA PRO A 7 -15.43 -23.45 41.78
C PRO A 7 -15.09 -23.32 40.29
N GLN A 8 -14.07 -22.54 39.93
CA GLN A 8 -13.54 -22.46 38.57
C GLN A 8 -12.67 -23.68 38.16
N GLU A 9 -11.96 -24.32 39.10
CA GLU A 9 -11.11 -25.50 38.81
C GLU A 9 -11.92 -26.79 38.63
N PHE A 10 -12.99 -26.99 39.41
CA PHE A 10 -13.84 -28.18 39.29
C PHE A 10 -14.58 -28.23 37.94
N VAL A 11 -14.95 -27.06 37.42
CA VAL A 11 -15.63 -26.90 36.14
C VAL A 11 -14.73 -27.19 34.94
N LEU A 12 -13.42 -26.92 35.04
CA LEU A 12 -12.48 -27.14 33.93
C LEU A 12 -12.10 -28.62 33.78
N ARG A 13 -12.15 -29.43 34.85
CA ARG A 13 -11.83 -30.87 34.82
C ARG A 13 -12.83 -31.72 34.03
N SER A 14 -14.03 -31.20 33.73
CA SER A 14 -15.07 -31.95 33.02
C SER A 14 -15.17 -31.61 31.52
N LEU A 15 -14.44 -30.60 31.04
CA LEU A 15 -14.44 -30.19 29.63
C LEU A 15 -13.51 -31.07 28.77
N PRO A 16 -13.81 -31.24 27.48
CA PRO A 16 -12.90 -31.91 26.55
C PRO A 16 -11.56 -31.14 26.45
N LYS A 17 -10.49 -31.86 26.10
CA LYS A 17 -9.18 -31.25 25.85
C LYS A 17 -9.26 -30.29 24.67
N MET A 18 -8.69 -29.09 24.82
CA MET A 18 -8.78 -27.98 23.85
C MET A 18 -7.46 -27.73 23.10
N ASP A 19 -6.63 -28.76 22.94
CA ASP A 19 -5.30 -28.66 22.30
C ASP A 19 -5.41 -28.31 20.80
N TRP A 20 -6.53 -28.68 20.18
CA TRP A 20 -6.85 -28.38 18.77
C TRP A 20 -7.20 -26.91 18.51
N VAL A 21 -7.50 -26.12 19.56
CA VAL A 21 -7.91 -24.72 19.41
C VAL A 21 -6.73 -23.87 18.96
N THR A 22 -6.80 -23.35 17.74
CA THR A 22 -5.79 -22.48 17.13
C THR A 22 -6.02 -21.00 17.48
N PRO A 23 -4.96 -20.17 17.55
CA PRO A 23 -5.08 -18.76 17.94
C PRO A 23 -5.78 -17.90 16.89
N VAL A 24 -6.61 -16.94 17.31
CA VAL A 24 -7.14 -15.83 16.47
C VAL A 24 -6.45 -14.54 16.86
N LYS A 25 -5.87 -13.84 15.87
CA LYS A 25 -4.97 -12.71 16.12
C LYS A 25 -5.59 -11.34 15.88
N ASN A 26 -6.56 -11.26 14.97
CA ASN A 26 -7.24 -10.03 14.57
C ASN A 26 -8.44 -10.36 13.66
N VAL A 27 -9.17 -9.32 13.28
CA VAL A 27 -10.34 -9.38 12.39
C VAL A 27 -10.02 -10.02 11.03
N ALA A 28 -8.89 -9.67 10.41
CA ALA A 28 -8.50 -10.24 9.12
C ALA A 28 -8.18 -11.74 9.22
N HIS A 29 -7.52 -12.17 10.30
CA HIS A 29 -7.27 -13.58 10.58
C HIS A 29 -8.57 -14.35 10.83
N PHE A 30 -9.54 -13.72 11.51
CA PHE A 30 -10.85 -14.34 11.78
C PHE A 30 -11.54 -14.81 10.49
N GLN A 31 -11.43 -14.08 9.38
CA GLN A 31 -12.04 -14.44 8.08
C GLN A 31 -11.67 -15.84 7.58
N PHE A 32 -10.43 -16.26 7.83
CA PHE A 32 -9.95 -17.58 7.43
C PHE A 32 -10.11 -18.59 8.56
N TRP A 33 -9.88 -18.13 9.79
CA TRP A 33 -9.90 -18.96 10.97
C TRP A 33 -11.27 -19.58 11.25
N HIS A 34 -12.36 -18.82 11.07
CA HIS A 34 -13.70 -19.30 11.45
C HIS A 34 -14.11 -20.55 10.68
N VAL A 35 -13.64 -20.74 9.44
CA VAL A 35 -13.92 -21.94 8.63
C VAL A 35 -13.25 -23.17 9.24
N GLY A 36 -11.98 -23.05 9.62
CA GLY A 36 -11.24 -24.14 10.26
C GLY A 36 -11.78 -24.45 11.65
N TYR A 37 -12.18 -23.43 12.41
CA TYR A 37 -12.80 -23.60 13.71
C TYR A 37 -14.13 -24.36 13.62
N GLU A 38 -15.01 -23.99 12.69
CA GLU A 38 -16.32 -24.62 12.50
C GLU A 38 -16.17 -26.13 12.25
N MET A 39 -15.29 -26.52 11.33
CA MET A 39 -14.99 -27.93 11.07
C MET A 39 -14.47 -28.68 12.30
N LEU A 40 -13.56 -28.08 13.07
CA LEU A 40 -12.98 -28.72 14.23
C LEU A 40 -13.95 -28.77 15.42
N ALA A 41 -14.77 -27.73 15.60
CA ALA A 41 -15.76 -27.66 16.66
C ALA A 41 -16.85 -28.71 16.44
N ASP A 42 -17.34 -28.88 15.21
CA ASP A 42 -18.32 -29.91 14.87
C ASP A 42 -17.78 -31.31 15.19
N PHE A 43 -16.52 -31.59 14.85
CA PHE A 43 -15.88 -32.88 15.14
C PHE A 43 -15.62 -33.10 16.64
N ASN A 44 -15.08 -32.10 17.35
CA ASN A 44 -14.68 -32.26 18.75
C ASN A 44 -15.86 -32.18 19.73
N PHE A 45 -17.01 -31.65 19.30
CA PHE A 45 -18.20 -31.50 20.14
C PHE A 45 -19.38 -32.37 19.68
N SER A 46 -19.20 -33.24 18.68
CA SER A 46 -20.26 -34.15 18.19
C SER A 46 -20.79 -35.08 19.27
N ASP A 47 -19.88 -35.58 20.12
CA ASP A 47 -20.17 -36.65 21.09
C ASP A 47 -20.63 -36.10 22.46
N ILE A 48 -20.82 -34.78 22.57
CA ILE A 48 -21.29 -34.14 23.80
C ILE A 48 -22.83 -34.06 23.74
N GLU A 49 -23.50 -34.97 24.44
CA GLU A 49 -24.97 -35.00 24.53
C GLU A 49 -25.55 -33.91 25.45
N ASP A 50 -24.81 -33.53 26.50
CA ASP A 50 -25.21 -32.48 27.44
C ASP A 50 -25.04 -31.10 26.77
N GLU A 51 -26.17 -30.47 26.43
CA GLU A 51 -26.22 -29.16 25.78
C GLU A 51 -25.59 -28.04 26.62
N GLU A 52 -25.73 -28.05 27.95
CA GLU A 52 -25.10 -27.02 28.78
C GLU A 52 -23.57 -27.17 28.75
N LYS A 53 -23.09 -28.41 28.85
CA LYS A 53 -21.68 -28.75 28.72
C LYS A 53 -21.13 -28.40 27.34
N LYS A 54 -21.88 -28.68 26.27
CA LYS A 54 -21.52 -28.34 24.88
C LYS A 54 -21.43 -26.83 24.69
N ASN A 55 -22.44 -26.10 25.16
CA ASN A 55 -22.48 -24.64 25.12
C ASN A 55 -21.28 -24.00 25.83
N LYS A 56 -20.93 -24.53 27.01
CA LYS A 56 -19.76 -24.08 27.78
C LYS A 56 -18.44 -24.41 27.07
N SER A 57 -18.37 -25.58 26.44
CA SER A 57 -17.19 -26.02 25.67
C SER A 57 -16.92 -25.07 24.50
N VAL A 58 -17.95 -24.74 23.71
CA VAL A 58 -17.84 -23.78 22.58
C VAL A 58 -17.41 -22.40 23.05
N LYS A 59 -18.02 -21.86 24.11
CA LYS A 59 -17.60 -20.56 24.67
C LYS A 59 -16.13 -20.59 25.10
N THR A 60 -15.73 -21.65 25.79
CA THR A 60 -14.36 -21.79 26.31
C THR A 60 -13.35 -21.88 25.17
N SER A 61 -13.63 -22.65 24.12
CA SER A 61 -12.74 -22.75 22.95
C SER A 61 -12.62 -21.41 22.21
N LEU A 62 -13.70 -20.64 22.07
CA LEU A 62 -13.65 -19.30 21.46
C LEU A 62 -12.81 -18.31 22.27
N VAL A 63 -13.01 -18.26 23.60
CA VAL A 63 -12.21 -17.41 24.49
C VAL A 63 -10.74 -17.82 24.45
N LEU A 64 -10.46 -19.12 24.49
CA LEU A 64 -9.10 -19.66 24.42
C LEU A 64 -8.43 -19.30 23.09
N ALA A 65 -9.14 -19.40 21.97
CA ALA A 65 -8.62 -19.02 20.66
C ALA A 65 -8.22 -17.53 20.61
N ALA A 66 -9.10 -16.65 21.13
CA ALA A 66 -8.83 -15.23 21.21
C ALA A 66 -7.65 -14.90 22.15
N GLN A 67 -7.59 -15.55 23.32
CA GLN A 67 -6.49 -15.37 24.28
C GLN A 67 -5.15 -15.86 23.71
N LYS A 68 -5.12 -17.04 23.07
CA LYS A 68 -3.89 -17.57 22.44
C LYS A 68 -3.34 -16.66 21.33
N GLY A 69 -4.18 -15.83 20.71
CA GLY A 69 -3.77 -14.86 19.70
C GLY A 69 -3.73 -13.41 20.18
N ASP A 70 -3.81 -13.18 21.49
CA ASP A 70 -3.82 -11.85 22.12
C ASP A 70 -4.93 -10.91 21.63
N PHE A 71 -6.03 -11.47 21.13
CA PHE A 71 -7.13 -10.70 20.54
C PHE A 71 -8.17 -10.27 21.59
N GLN A 72 -7.80 -9.31 22.44
CA GLN A 72 -8.60 -8.86 23.58
C GLN A 72 -10.01 -8.39 23.20
N GLN A 73 -10.17 -7.72 22.05
CA GLN A 73 -11.48 -7.26 21.59
C GLN A 73 -12.46 -8.44 21.42
N MET A 74 -12.01 -9.55 20.83
CA MET A 74 -12.84 -10.73 20.64
C MET A 74 -13.25 -11.37 21.96
N VAL A 75 -12.38 -11.35 22.98
CA VAL A 75 -12.74 -11.82 24.34
C VAL A 75 -13.87 -10.99 24.92
N MET A 76 -13.80 -9.66 24.80
CA MET A 76 -14.87 -8.76 25.26
C MET A 76 -16.18 -8.97 24.49
N ASP A 77 -16.11 -9.15 23.17
CA ASP A 77 -17.28 -9.38 22.34
C ASP A 77 -17.97 -10.70 22.69
N ILE A 78 -17.20 -11.79 22.90
CA ILE A 78 -17.71 -13.08 23.37
C ILE A 78 -18.43 -12.92 24.72
N GLN A 79 -17.84 -12.19 25.68
CA GLN A 79 -18.46 -11.95 26.98
C GLN A 79 -19.75 -11.16 26.86
N LYS A 80 -19.79 -10.14 26.00
CA LYS A 80 -20.97 -9.33 25.76
C LYS A 80 -22.11 -10.15 25.14
N LEU A 81 -21.79 -11.00 24.15
CA LEU A 81 -22.77 -11.89 23.53
C LEU A 81 -23.31 -12.94 24.50
N ASP A 82 -22.45 -13.49 25.34
CA ASP A 82 -22.85 -14.40 26.40
C ASP A 82 -23.78 -13.73 27.42
N GLN A 83 -23.51 -12.47 27.80
CA GLN A 83 -24.40 -11.69 28.67
C GLN A 83 -25.74 -11.36 28.01
N ALA A 84 -25.76 -11.19 26.68
CA ALA A 84 -26.97 -11.01 25.89
C ALA A 84 -27.79 -12.30 25.70
N GLY A 85 -27.31 -13.44 26.20
CA GLY A 85 -28.03 -14.71 26.20
C GLY A 85 -27.66 -15.66 25.06
N HIS A 86 -26.72 -15.30 24.19
CA HIS A 86 -26.22 -16.21 23.16
C HIS A 86 -25.38 -17.33 23.82
N ARG A 87 -25.58 -18.58 23.39
CA ARG A 87 -24.90 -19.76 23.94
C ARG A 87 -24.39 -20.65 22.81
N GLY A 88 -23.36 -21.44 23.08
CA GLY A 88 -22.88 -22.47 22.16
C GLY A 88 -22.62 -21.99 20.74
N PHE A 89 -23.15 -22.74 19.77
CA PHE A 89 -23.02 -22.42 18.36
C PHE A 89 -23.78 -21.16 17.94
N ASP A 90 -24.85 -20.76 18.65
CA ASP A 90 -25.52 -19.48 18.40
C ASP A 90 -24.60 -18.29 18.74
N LEU A 91 -23.82 -18.42 19.83
CA LEU A 91 -22.79 -17.43 20.17
C LEU A 91 -21.73 -17.35 19.07
N PHE A 92 -21.29 -18.49 18.54
CA PHE A 92 -20.33 -18.51 17.43
C PHE A 92 -20.92 -17.90 16.15
N ALA A 93 -22.16 -18.22 15.81
CA ALA A 93 -22.84 -17.70 14.63
C ALA A 93 -22.98 -16.17 14.70
N GLU A 94 -23.36 -15.64 15.87
CA GLU A 94 -23.49 -14.21 16.09
C GLU A 94 -22.12 -13.50 16.06
N LEU A 95 -21.09 -14.11 16.65
CA LEU A 95 -19.71 -13.59 16.55
C LEU A 95 -19.24 -13.56 15.09
N LYS A 96 -19.48 -14.64 14.34
CA LYS A 96 -19.18 -14.74 12.90
C LYS A 96 -19.90 -13.66 12.10
N ARG A 97 -21.18 -13.41 12.40
CA ARG A 97 -21.98 -12.33 11.78
C ARG A 97 -21.34 -10.96 12.02
N GLN A 98 -21.07 -10.61 13.29
CA GLN A 98 -20.50 -9.30 13.65
C GLN A 98 -19.13 -9.05 13.00
N TYR A 99 -18.25 -10.05 13.03
CA TYR A 99 -16.91 -9.90 12.46
C TYR A 99 -16.94 -9.83 10.93
N ASN A 100 -17.83 -10.56 10.27
CA ASN A 100 -18.01 -10.46 8.83
C ASN A 100 -18.60 -9.10 8.40
N GLU A 101 -19.55 -8.57 9.18
CA GLU A 101 -20.08 -7.21 9.00
C GLU A 101 -18.98 -6.16 9.18
N ASN A 102 -18.17 -6.28 10.24
CA ASN A 102 -17.05 -5.37 10.49
C ASN A 102 -16.06 -5.37 9.32
N VAL A 103 -15.73 -6.54 8.76
CA VAL A 103 -14.86 -6.60 7.58
C VAL A 103 -15.53 -5.97 6.37
N ALA A 104 -16.81 -6.21 6.14
CA ALA A 104 -17.52 -5.60 5.01
C ALA A 104 -17.51 -4.06 5.11
N VAL A 105 -17.74 -3.52 6.31
CA VAL A 105 -17.67 -2.08 6.60
C VAL A 105 -16.25 -1.55 6.40
N GLU A 106 -15.22 -2.25 6.89
CA GLU A 106 -13.82 -1.85 6.77
C GLU A 106 -13.36 -1.87 5.30
N LYS A 107 -13.68 -2.94 4.57
CA LYS A 107 -13.46 -3.06 3.11
C LYS A 107 -14.11 -1.91 2.36
N ASN A 108 -15.37 -1.62 2.64
CA ASN A 108 -16.07 -0.52 2.00
C ASN A 108 -15.45 0.82 2.38
N THR A 109 -15.06 1.03 3.63
CA THR A 109 -14.42 2.26 4.11
C THR A 109 -13.09 2.51 3.38
N GLU A 110 -12.22 1.51 3.28
CA GLU A 110 -10.95 1.65 2.56
C GLU A 110 -11.16 1.85 1.05
N ARG A 111 -12.16 1.17 0.46
CA ARG A 111 -12.57 1.40 -0.94
C ARG A 111 -13.05 2.84 -1.16
N GLN A 112 -13.88 3.38 -0.27
CA GLN A 112 -14.35 4.76 -0.38
C GLN A 112 -13.20 5.77 -0.19
N LYS A 113 -12.28 5.52 0.75
CA LYS A 113 -11.07 6.34 0.91
C LYS A 113 -10.22 6.34 -0.36
N HIS A 114 -10.06 5.18 -1.01
CA HIS A 114 -9.34 5.05 -2.27
C HIS A 114 -10.02 5.84 -3.40
N ARG A 115 -11.33 5.67 -3.58
CA ARG A 115 -12.12 6.37 -4.61
C ARG A 115 -12.25 7.87 -4.38
N GLY A 116 -12.25 8.30 -3.12
CA GLY A 116 -12.29 9.71 -2.73
C GLY A 116 -10.91 10.37 -2.64
N LEU A 117 -9.87 9.76 -3.20
CA LEU A 117 -8.54 10.38 -3.23
C LEU A 117 -8.53 11.59 -4.17
N GLU A 118 -8.56 12.77 -3.59
CA GLU A 118 -8.33 14.01 -4.32
C GLU A 118 -6.92 14.55 -4.05
N ARG A 119 -6.36 15.25 -5.03
CA ARG A 119 -5.07 15.92 -4.86
C ARG A 119 -5.23 17.11 -3.92
N LYS A 120 -4.39 17.19 -2.89
CA LYS A 120 -4.41 18.32 -1.95
C LYS A 120 -3.84 19.57 -2.62
N GLN A 121 -4.34 20.74 -2.22
CA GLN A 121 -3.83 22.01 -2.73
C GLN A 121 -2.33 22.15 -2.44
N GLY A 122 -1.54 22.42 -3.49
CA GLY A 122 -0.08 22.56 -3.39
C GLY A 122 0.70 21.25 -3.28
N GLU A 123 0.03 20.09 -3.28
CA GLU A 123 0.68 18.78 -3.31
C GLU A 123 1.33 18.55 -4.68
N GLU A 124 2.58 18.09 -4.68
CA GLU A 124 3.27 17.67 -5.90
C GLU A 124 2.74 16.31 -6.35
N LEU A 125 2.81 16.04 -7.66
CA LEU A 125 2.23 14.81 -8.22
C LEU A 125 2.92 13.55 -7.68
N ASP A 126 4.24 13.59 -7.42
CA ASP A 126 4.97 12.46 -6.83
C ASP A 126 4.43 12.11 -5.43
N ASP A 127 4.19 13.12 -4.60
CA ASP A 127 3.66 12.94 -3.25
C ASP A 127 2.21 12.41 -3.28
N ALA A 128 1.40 12.88 -4.24
CA ALA A 128 0.03 12.41 -4.44
C ALA A 128 -0.02 10.94 -4.88
N VAL A 129 0.84 10.54 -5.83
CA VAL A 129 0.95 9.15 -6.29
C VAL A 129 1.44 8.23 -5.16
N ASP A 130 2.40 8.68 -4.34
CA ASP A 130 2.83 7.91 -3.17
C ASP A 130 1.72 7.74 -2.14
N ARG A 131 0.85 8.73 -1.97
CA ARG A 131 -0.34 8.63 -1.11
C ARG A 131 -1.34 7.62 -1.67
N GLN A 132 -1.58 7.61 -2.98
CA GLN A 132 -2.41 6.61 -3.63
C GLN A 132 -1.87 5.19 -3.40
N GLY A 133 -0.56 4.98 -3.62
CA GLY A 133 0.09 3.69 -3.39
C GLY A 133 -0.07 3.19 -1.95
N ARG A 134 0.06 4.07 -0.96
CA ARG A 134 -0.23 3.73 0.45
C ARG A 134 -1.69 3.34 0.68
N GLN A 135 -2.64 4.02 0.04
CA GLN A 135 -4.06 3.71 0.18
C GLN A 135 -4.42 2.36 -0.48
N ILE A 136 -3.81 2.03 -1.63
CA ILE A 136 -3.95 0.70 -2.25
C ILE A 136 -3.46 -0.40 -1.31
N LEU A 137 -2.33 -0.19 -0.64
CA LEU A 137 -1.83 -1.13 0.37
C LEU A 137 -2.80 -1.28 1.57
N SER A 138 -3.44 -0.20 2.00
CA SER A 138 -4.49 -0.25 3.03
C SER A 138 -5.70 -1.08 2.59
N CYS A 139 -6.17 -0.90 1.36
CA CYS A 139 -7.22 -1.74 0.77
C CYS A 139 -6.84 -3.23 0.79
N GLN A 140 -5.61 -3.55 0.37
CA GLN A 140 -5.15 -4.94 0.31
C GLN A 140 -5.06 -5.58 1.69
N ARG A 141 -4.69 -4.82 2.73
CA ARG A 141 -4.65 -5.30 4.12
C ARG A 141 -6.03 -5.74 4.64
N VAL A 142 -7.09 -5.09 4.18
CA VAL A 142 -8.47 -5.45 4.56
C VAL A 142 -9.08 -6.50 3.61
N GLY A 143 -8.28 -7.09 2.71
CA GLY A 143 -8.72 -8.12 1.78
C GLY A 143 -9.50 -7.58 0.59
N TYR A 144 -9.24 -6.33 0.18
CA TYR A 144 -9.76 -5.72 -1.04
C TYR A 144 -8.59 -5.34 -1.96
N ASP A 145 -8.44 -6.02 -3.10
CA ASP A 145 -7.49 -5.58 -4.14
C ASP A 145 -8.23 -4.75 -5.21
N PRO A 146 -7.99 -3.44 -5.30
CA PRO A 146 -8.68 -2.62 -6.29
C PRO A 146 -8.32 -3.08 -7.71
N PRO A 147 -9.31 -3.19 -8.63
CA PRO A 147 -9.03 -3.55 -10.01
C PRO A 147 -8.17 -2.47 -10.68
N ASN A 148 -7.44 -2.86 -11.73
CA ASN A 148 -6.57 -1.95 -12.47
C ASN A 148 -7.32 -0.70 -12.96
N THR A 149 -8.55 -0.86 -13.44
CA THR A 149 -9.42 0.27 -13.83
C THR A 149 -9.62 1.29 -12.71
N GLU A 150 -9.93 0.84 -11.49
CA GLU A 150 -10.12 1.74 -10.34
C GLU A 150 -8.81 2.41 -9.92
N LYS A 151 -7.67 1.72 -10.02
CA LYS A 151 -6.33 2.29 -9.76
C LYS A 151 -5.98 3.37 -10.79
N LYS A 152 -6.39 3.20 -12.05
CA LYS A 152 -6.22 4.20 -13.13
C LYS A 152 -7.11 5.42 -12.91
N GLU A 153 -8.40 5.23 -12.71
CA GLU A 153 -9.35 6.32 -12.48
C GLU A 153 -8.89 7.23 -11.34
N THR A 154 -8.43 6.63 -10.24
CA THR A 154 -7.94 7.38 -9.07
C THR A 154 -6.62 8.10 -9.34
N ILE A 155 -5.69 7.55 -10.15
CA ILE A 155 -4.45 8.27 -10.47
C ILE A 155 -4.70 9.42 -11.45
N GLU A 156 -5.63 9.23 -12.39
CA GLU A 156 -6.07 10.28 -13.32
C GLU A 156 -6.64 11.48 -12.57
N GLN A 157 -7.49 11.25 -11.56
CA GLN A 157 -8.05 12.30 -10.71
C GLN A 157 -6.99 13.08 -9.92
N LEU A 158 -5.82 12.48 -9.66
CA LEU A 158 -4.71 13.17 -8.99
C LEU A 158 -3.88 14.06 -9.93
N MET A 159 -4.02 13.89 -11.25
CA MET A 159 -3.29 14.65 -12.25
C MET A 159 -4.06 15.89 -12.68
N THR A 160 -3.34 17.00 -12.87
CA THR A 160 -3.89 18.10 -13.69
C THR A 160 -3.95 17.68 -15.15
N GLU A 161 -4.82 18.29 -15.97
CA GLU A 161 -4.93 18.01 -17.41
C GLU A 161 -3.56 18.01 -18.13
N GLY A 162 -2.74 19.05 -17.93
CA GLY A 162 -1.40 19.10 -18.53
C GLY A 162 -0.38 18.11 -17.96
N GLU A 163 -0.65 17.48 -16.81
CA GLU A 163 0.15 16.35 -16.30
C GLU A 163 -0.29 15.04 -16.90
N PHE A 164 -1.61 14.85 -17.02
CA PHE A 164 -2.19 13.71 -17.68
C PHE A 164 -1.69 13.61 -19.13
N ASP A 165 -1.71 14.71 -19.89
CA ASP A 165 -1.17 14.74 -21.25
C ASP A 165 0.31 14.35 -21.32
N GLN A 166 1.12 14.81 -20.37
CA GLN A 166 2.55 14.47 -20.31
C GLN A 166 2.76 12.99 -20.01
N VAL A 167 2.01 12.45 -19.04
CA VAL A 167 2.06 11.03 -18.67
C VAL A 167 1.61 10.16 -19.83
N LEU A 168 0.48 10.51 -20.45
CA LEU A 168 -0.10 9.78 -21.57
C LEU A 168 0.84 9.80 -22.78
N THR A 169 1.38 10.97 -23.15
CA THR A 169 2.36 11.09 -24.24
C THR A 169 3.59 10.24 -23.97
N ALA A 170 4.12 10.26 -22.75
CA ALA A 170 5.28 9.45 -22.38
C ALA A 170 4.98 7.94 -22.46
N ALA A 171 3.80 7.50 -22.01
CA ALA A 171 3.37 6.11 -22.07
C ALA A 171 3.23 5.63 -23.53
N ILE A 172 2.62 6.45 -24.39
CA ILE A 172 2.48 6.21 -25.83
C ILE A 172 3.85 6.05 -26.48
N VAL A 173 4.78 6.97 -26.21
CA VAL A 173 6.15 6.93 -26.77
C VAL A 173 6.88 5.66 -26.32
N ILE A 174 6.78 5.28 -25.04
CA ILE A 174 7.39 4.04 -24.55
C ILE A 174 6.81 2.83 -25.28
N LYS A 175 5.49 2.77 -25.48
CA LYS A 175 4.82 1.67 -26.16
C LYS A 175 5.25 1.55 -27.63
N ILE A 176 5.36 2.69 -28.34
CA ILE A 176 5.91 2.73 -29.71
C ILE A 176 7.32 2.18 -29.73
N ILE A 177 8.20 2.65 -28.83
CA ILE A 177 9.59 2.21 -28.75
C ILE A 177 9.66 0.70 -28.50
N LEU A 178 8.91 0.18 -27.53
CA LEU A 178 8.89 -1.26 -27.24
C LEU A 178 8.42 -2.08 -28.45
N SER A 179 7.41 -1.60 -29.16
CA SER A 179 6.92 -2.24 -30.40
C SER A 179 7.97 -2.25 -31.50
N LEU A 180 8.75 -1.17 -31.67
CA LEU A 180 9.84 -1.10 -32.65
C LEU A 180 10.95 -2.12 -32.37
N PHE A 181 11.19 -2.42 -31.10
CA PHE A 181 12.19 -3.40 -30.68
C PHE A 181 11.65 -4.84 -30.57
N GLY A 182 10.39 -5.08 -30.98
CA GLY A 182 9.75 -6.40 -30.88
C GLY A 182 9.57 -6.89 -29.43
N ILE A 183 9.64 -5.99 -28.45
CA ILE A 183 9.48 -6.33 -27.05
C ILE A 183 7.98 -6.37 -26.74
N LYS A 184 7.50 -7.50 -26.21
CA LYS A 184 6.11 -7.61 -25.73
C LYS A 184 5.90 -6.63 -24.57
N SER A 185 4.88 -5.79 -24.68
CA SER A 185 4.56 -4.77 -23.66
C SER A 185 4.39 -5.37 -22.25
N SER A 186 3.87 -6.59 -22.16
CA SER A 186 3.71 -7.32 -20.88
C SER A 186 5.03 -7.52 -20.12
N MET A 187 6.15 -7.69 -20.84
CA MET A 187 7.46 -7.86 -20.20
C MET A 187 7.95 -6.59 -19.51
N PHE A 188 7.52 -5.42 -19.99
CA PHE A 188 7.84 -4.15 -19.36
C PHE A 188 6.99 -3.92 -18.12
N ASP A 189 5.69 -4.21 -18.19
CA ASP A 189 4.78 -4.14 -17.04
C ASP A 189 5.25 -5.05 -15.90
N ASP A 190 5.74 -6.26 -16.22
CA ASP A 190 6.34 -7.17 -15.25
C ASP A 190 7.63 -6.60 -14.63
N ALA A 191 8.49 -5.95 -15.43
CA ALA A 191 9.72 -5.33 -14.95
C ALA A 191 9.45 -4.11 -14.04
N VAL A 192 8.47 -3.28 -14.40
CA VAL A 192 8.02 -2.14 -13.57
C VAL A 192 7.39 -2.65 -12.27
N SER A 193 6.57 -3.70 -12.36
CA SER A 193 5.97 -4.37 -11.20
C SER A 193 7.03 -4.98 -10.28
N ALA A 194 8.07 -5.61 -10.82
CA ALA A 194 9.18 -6.16 -10.04
C ALA A 194 9.98 -5.05 -9.34
N SER A 195 10.29 -3.97 -10.05
CA SER A 195 11.04 -2.82 -9.52
C SER A 195 10.30 -2.12 -8.37
N THR A 196 8.98 -1.94 -8.49
CA THR A 196 8.14 -1.34 -7.45
C THR A 196 7.97 -2.23 -6.21
N ARG A 197 8.03 -3.56 -6.36
CA ARG A 197 8.04 -4.51 -5.22
C ARG A 197 9.35 -4.51 -4.43
N THR A 198 10.50 -4.29 -5.08
CA THR A 198 11.82 -4.30 -4.42
C THR A 198 12.15 -3.04 -3.60
N ALA A 199 11.42 -1.94 -3.76
CA ALA A 199 11.68 -0.72 -2.98
C ALA A 199 11.10 -0.75 -1.54
N GLY A 200 10.36 -1.81 -1.17
CA GLY A 200 9.68 -1.95 0.12
C GLY A 200 10.20 -3.06 1.05
N GLY A 201 11.30 -3.75 0.71
CA GLY A 201 11.78 -4.90 1.50
C GLY A 201 13.30 -4.96 1.61
N LEU A 202 13.82 -4.69 2.80
CA LEU A 202 15.17 -5.09 3.19
C LEU A 202 15.26 -6.61 3.23
N SER A 203 16.03 -7.23 2.34
CA SER A 203 16.89 -8.38 2.67
C SER A 203 17.74 -8.89 1.50
N SER A 204 19.00 -9.16 1.84
CA SER A 204 19.99 -10.03 1.20
C SER A 204 20.50 -9.69 -0.20
N VAL A 205 21.64 -9.00 -0.20
CA VAL A 205 22.57 -8.93 -1.32
C VAL A 205 23.10 -10.33 -1.64
N SER A 206 22.84 -10.81 -2.85
CA SER A 206 23.68 -11.83 -3.48
C SER A 206 24.05 -11.32 -4.87
N SER A 207 25.31 -10.90 -5.01
CA SER A 207 25.92 -10.45 -6.26
C SER A 207 25.85 -11.55 -7.34
N PRO A 208 25.50 -11.24 -8.59
CA PRO A 208 25.72 -12.18 -9.68
C PRO A 208 27.22 -12.19 -10.01
N ARG A 209 27.84 -13.37 -9.87
CA ARG A 209 29.16 -13.66 -10.47
C ARG A 209 29.04 -13.55 -11.98
N PHE A 210 29.89 -12.72 -12.59
CA PHE A 210 30.17 -12.77 -14.01
C PHE A 210 30.76 -14.14 -14.36
N GLY A 211 30.03 -14.93 -15.13
CA GLY A 211 30.44 -16.24 -15.62
C GLY A 211 30.10 -16.37 -17.09
N SER A 212 31.14 -16.26 -17.91
CA SER A 212 31.36 -16.93 -19.20
C SER A 212 30.35 -16.74 -20.34
N SER A 213 30.83 -16.03 -21.38
CA SER A 213 30.30 -16.02 -22.74
C SER A 213 30.07 -17.43 -23.32
N PRO A 214 29.03 -17.62 -24.15
CA PRO A 214 29.05 -18.60 -25.22
C PRO A 214 29.29 -17.92 -26.56
N SER A 215 30.24 -18.51 -27.30
CA SER A 215 30.64 -18.21 -28.66
C SER A 215 29.49 -18.26 -29.67
N ALA A 216 29.69 -17.48 -30.73
CA ALA A 216 28.87 -17.37 -31.92
C ALA A 216 28.49 -18.71 -32.56
N SER A 217 27.22 -18.83 -32.96
CA SER A 217 26.81 -19.76 -34.01
C SER A 217 25.56 -19.24 -34.71
N SER A 218 25.64 -19.24 -36.04
CA SER A 218 24.54 -19.23 -37.01
C SER A 218 23.70 -17.94 -37.11
N GLY A 219 24.07 -17.12 -38.10
CA GLY A 219 23.31 -15.97 -38.54
C GLY A 219 21.87 -16.32 -38.94
N GLN A 220 20.92 -15.92 -38.09
CA GLN A 220 19.61 -15.48 -38.54
C GLN A 220 19.69 -13.95 -38.69
N GLN A 221 19.78 -13.49 -39.94
CA GLN A 221 19.37 -12.12 -40.24
C GLN A 221 17.87 -12.04 -39.94
N VAL A 222 17.53 -11.49 -38.78
CA VAL A 222 16.20 -10.94 -38.54
C VAL A 222 16.03 -9.84 -39.57
N GLN A 223 15.28 -10.13 -40.64
CA GLN A 223 14.82 -9.11 -41.55
C GLN A 223 13.93 -8.18 -40.74
N ILE A 224 14.48 -7.03 -40.34
CA ILE A 224 13.69 -5.93 -39.80
C ILE A 224 12.94 -5.36 -41.00
N ALA A 225 11.79 -5.94 -41.31
CA ALA A 225 10.79 -5.28 -42.13
C ALA A 225 10.37 -4.03 -41.36
N ALA A 226 10.97 -2.90 -41.72
CA ALA A 226 10.55 -1.60 -41.24
C ALA A 226 9.20 -1.27 -41.87
N ASP A 227 8.14 -1.79 -41.29
CA ASP A 227 6.82 -1.18 -41.44
C ASP A 227 6.02 -1.33 -40.15
N PRO A 228 6.02 -0.28 -39.31
CA PRO A 228 4.95 -0.13 -38.36
C PRO A 228 4.25 1.18 -38.74
N GLN A 229 3.29 1.08 -39.68
CA GLN A 229 2.13 1.98 -39.67
C GLN A 229 1.36 1.75 -38.36
N ILE A 230 1.92 2.19 -37.22
CA ILE A 230 1.19 2.27 -35.96
C ILE A 230 0.19 3.40 -36.16
N LYS A 231 -1.05 3.04 -36.46
CA LYS A 231 -2.13 4.01 -36.47
C LYS A 231 -2.31 4.48 -35.03
N MET A 232 -2.51 5.78 -34.84
CA MET A 232 -2.72 6.39 -33.51
C MET A 232 -3.86 5.68 -32.74
N GLU A 233 -4.79 5.10 -33.50
CA GLU A 233 -5.95 4.29 -33.08
C GLU A 233 -5.58 2.99 -32.33
N ASP A 234 -4.40 2.40 -32.59
CA ASP A 234 -3.93 1.16 -31.94
C ASP A 234 -3.23 1.41 -30.60
N ILE A 235 -3.01 2.68 -30.23
CA ILE A 235 -2.40 3.08 -28.97
C ILE A 235 -3.50 3.36 -27.94
N ASN A 236 -4.34 2.35 -27.70
CA ASN A 236 -5.45 2.47 -26.77
C ASN A 236 -4.94 2.65 -25.31
N TYR A 237 -5.47 3.67 -24.63
CA TYR A 237 -5.29 3.94 -23.20
C TYR A 237 -5.61 2.73 -22.33
N ASP A 238 -6.61 1.93 -22.73
CA ASP A 238 -7.01 0.72 -22.02
C ASP A 238 -5.83 -0.27 -21.90
N GLY A 239 -4.96 -0.29 -22.90
CA GLY A 239 -3.78 -1.16 -22.97
C GLY A 239 -2.53 -0.59 -22.31
N ILE A 240 -2.63 0.46 -21.49
CA ILE A 240 -1.53 0.97 -20.63
C ILE A 240 -1.78 0.43 -19.22
N SER A 241 -0.79 -0.13 -18.53
CA SER A 241 -0.97 -0.62 -17.15
C SER A 241 -1.04 0.53 -16.13
N TYR A 242 -1.68 0.31 -14.98
CA TYR A 242 -1.62 1.26 -13.86
C TYR A 242 -0.18 1.47 -13.41
N GLU A 243 0.62 0.41 -13.36
CA GLU A 243 2.01 0.43 -12.91
C GLU A 243 2.87 1.35 -13.76
N LEU A 244 2.68 1.32 -15.09
CA LEU A 244 3.33 2.24 -16.03
C LEU A 244 2.86 3.68 -15.79
N LEU A 245 1.55 3.92 -15.69
CA LEU A 245 0.99 5.25 -15.43
C LEU A 245 1.52 5.84 -14.11
N ALA A 246 1.53 5.06 -13.04
CA ALA A 246 2.02 5.46 -11.72
C ALA A 246 3.50 5.81 -11.74
N THR A 247 4.31 5.00 -12.42
CA THR A 247 5.75 5.23 -12.55
C THR A 247 6.03 6.53 -13.32
N LEU A 248 5.31 6.76 -14.42
CA LEU A 248 5.45 7.97 -15.23
C LEU A 248 4.97 9.21 -14.49
N ALA A 249 3.81 9.14 -13.84
CA ALA A 249 3.26 10.22 -13.03
C ALA A 249 4.22 10.63 -11.91
N LYS A 250 4.76 9.64 -11.19
CA LYS A 250 5.77 9.87 -10.15
C LYS A 250 7.03 10.52 -10.70
N THR A 251 7.52 10.03 -11.84
CA THR A 251 8.72 10.58 -12.50
C THR A 251 8.49 12.03 -12.94
N ILE A 252 7.37 12.33 -13.59
CA ILE A 252 7.02 13.69 -14.05
C ILE A 252 6.84 14.62 -12.85
N GLY A 253 6.18 14.17 -11.79
CA GLY A 253 6.04 14.90 -10.53
C GLY A 253 7.39 15.26 -9.91
N LEU A 254 8.29 14.30 -9.79
CA LEU A 254 9.64 14.49 -9.26
C LEU A 254 10.44 15.50 -10.11
N VAL A 255 10.40 15.37 -11.44
CA VAL A 255 11.07 16.30 -12.36
C VAL A 255 10.55 17.73 -12.17
N LYS A 256 9.23 17.91 -12.03
CA LYS A 256 8.62 19.22 -11.76
C LYS A 256 9.06 19.80 -10.41
N LYS A 257 9.07 18.97 -9.36
CA LYS A 257 9.53 19.34 -8.01
C LYS A 257 10.99 19.80 -8.03
N LEU A 258 11.88 19.05 -8.70
CA LEU A 258 13.29 19.42 -8.88
C LEU A 258 13.46 20.74 -9.65
N ARG A 259 12.69 20.94 -10.73
CA ARG A 259 12.71 22.23 -11.48
C ARG A 259 12.30 23.41 -10.59
N LYS A 260 11.32 23.24 -9.70
CA LYS A 260 10.89 24.29 -8.75
C LYS A 260 12.01 24.63 -7.75
N VAL A 261 12.67 23.63 -7.18
CA VAL A 261 13.81 23.83 -6.26
C VAL A 261 14.95 24.58 -6.95
N ARG A 262 15.30 24.19 -8.18
CA ARG A 262 16.33 24.86 -8.98
C ARG A 262 16.00 26.34 -9.24
N LYS A 263 14.75 26.66 -9.60
CA LYS A 263 14.31 28.05 -9.81
C LYS A 263 14.34 28.89 -8.54
N ARG A 264 14.02 28.31 -7.38
CA ARG A 264 14.10 28.99 -6.08
C ARG A 264 15.56 29.30 -5.70
N GLY A 265 16.46 28.34 -5.87
CA GLY A 265 17.89 28.54 -5.62
C GLY A 265 18.48 29.66 -6.50
N HIS A 266 18.08 29.72 -7.77
CA HIS A 266 18.54 30.77 -8.69
C HIS A 266 18.05 32.17 -8.27
N ARG A 267 16.77 32.31 -7.93
CA ARG A 267 16.20 33.60 -7.45
C ARG A 267 16.80 34.06 -6.12
N GLN A 268 17.14 33.12 -5.23
CA GLN A 268 17.81 33.45 -3.98
C GLN A 268 19.24 33.96 -4.26
N SER A 269 19.97 33.26 -5.12
CA SER A 269 21.31 33.68 -5.57
C SER A 269 21.30 35.06 -6.23
N GLU A 270 20.28 35.39 -7.03
CA GLU A 270 20.15 36.72 -7.66
C GLU A 270 19.90 37.82 -6.63
N ARG A 271 19.04 37.60 -5.63
CA ARG A 271 18.83 38.56 -4.53
C ARG A 271 20.07 38.75 -3.68
N ASP A 272 20.77 37.67 -3.36
CA ASP A 272 21.99 37.71 -2.56
C ASP A 272 23.12 38.41 -3.32
N SER A 273 23.16 38.26 -4.65
CA SER A 273 24.09 38.98 -5.50
C SER A 273 23.74 40.47 -5.60
N ALA A 274 22.46 40.82 -5.80
CA ALA A 274 22.00 42.20 -5.87
C ALA A 274 22.20 42.96 -4.54
N SER A 275 21.96 42.30 -3.41
CA SER A 275 22.22 42.88 -2.08
C SER A 275 23.70 43.14 -1.84
N ARG A 276 24.59 42.20 -2.22
CA ARG A 276 26.05 42.37 -2.14
C ARG A 276 26.57 43.50 -3.05
N VAL A 277 25.99 43.69 -4.22
CA VAL A 277 26.35 44.81 -5.11
C VAL A 277 25.97 46.15 -4.47
N LYS A 278 24.76 46.25 -3.92
CA LYS A 278 24.27 47.46 -3.25
C LYS A 278 25.05 47.79 -1.98
N GLU A 279 25.48 46.77 -1.23
CA GLU A 279 26.34 46.92 -0.06
C GLU A 279 27.72 47.48 -0.44
N ARG A 280 28.31 47.00 -1.56
CA ARG A 280 29.59 47.50 -2.09
C ARG A 280 29.49 48.93 -2.60
N GLU A 281 28.41 49.29 -3.29
CA GLU A 281 28.18 50.69 -3.72
C GLU A 281 28.05 51.64 -2.52
N ASN A 282 27.30 51.24 -1.48
CA ASN A 282 27.16 52.05 -0.27
C ASN A 282 28.50 52.23 0.46
N ALA A 283 29.33 51.18 0.54
CA ALA A 283 30.66 51.26 1.13
C ALA A 283 31.61 52.19 0.34
N GLN A 284 31.53 52.18 -1.00
CA GLN A 284 32.31 53.07 -1.85
C GLN A 284 31.86 54.54 -1.74
N GLN A 285 30.56 54.80 -1.62
CA GLN A 285 30.04 56.15 -1.39
C GLN A 285 30.45 56.70 -0.01
N ALA A 286 30.48 55.85 1.03
CA ALA A 286 30.97 56.22 2.35
C ALA A 286 32.48 56.55 2.33
N ALA A 287 33.28 55.79 1.58
CA ALA A 287 34.72 56.06 1.44
C ALA A 287 35.03 57.33 0.61
N GLY A 288 34.19 57.67 -0.36
CA GLY A 288 34.34 58.88 -1.19
C GLY A 288 34.01 60.20 -0.47
N ARG A 289 33.10 60.16 0.52
CA ARG A 289 32.72 61.36 1.30
C ARG A 289 33.73 61.77 2.38
N GLY A 290 34.74 60.95 2.66
CA GLY A 290 35.78 61.26 3.65
C GLY A 290 36.96 62.11 3.14
N ARG A 291 36.99 62.49 1.85
CA ARG A 291 38.15 63.17 1.22
C ARG A 291 37.86 64.57 0.68
N SER A 292 36.95 65.32 1.29
CA SER A 292 36.81 66.75 1.00
C SER A 292 36.63 67.52 2.29
N LEU A 293 37.75 67.93 2.90
CA LEU A 293 37.93 69.15 3.68
C LEU A 293 39.38 69.20 4.19
N SER A 294 40.25 69.90 3.48
CA SER A 294 41.13 70.94 4.05
C SER A 294 42.05 71.49 2.95
N ARG A 295 41.65 72.63 2.38
CA ARG A 295 42.57 73.59 1.79
C ARG A 295 42.00 74.98 2.05
N GLY A 296 42.53 75.65 3.05
CA GLY A 296 42.22 77.06 3.34
C GLY A 296 42.68 77.43 4.74
N GLY A 297 43.70 78.30 4.83
CA GLY A 297 44.20 78.91 6.05
C GLY A 297 45.70 78.78 6.19
#